data_AF-A0A661B136-F1
#
_entry.id   AF-A0A661B136-F1
#
_cell.length_a   1.000
_cell.length_b   1.000
_cell.length_c   1.000
_cell.angle_alpha   90.00
_cell.angle_beta   90.00
_cell.angle_gamma   90.00
#
_symmetry.space_group_name_H-M   'P 1'
#
loop_
_entity.id
_entity.type
_entity.pdbx_description
1 polymer ?
#
loop_
_entity_poly.entity_id
_entity_poly.type
_entity_poly.pdbx_seq_one_letter_code
_entity_poly.pdbx_strand_id
1 'polypeptide(L)'
;MKAKTWMGVALVLIAFALIPAISFADTSDTVTCSAIFTQLGITVSPATYDFGYGTASQVVNTTDGYFTVNNTGNKAGEITISASGNDNWQLGTTPDNNQAVMKAKGGDLTDWTLINSDATLYSSLDGNNTSGHFDLLFQFPSSTNVYTTQHFTVTLTIAEA
;
A
#
# COMPACT_ATOMS: atom_id res chain seq x y z
N MET A 1 28.39 -107.57 12.99
CA MET A 1 28.38 -106.99 14.36
C MET A 1 28.59 -105.50 14.22
N LYS A 2 27.51 -104.72 14.36
CA LYS A 2 27.13 -103.93 15.55
C LYS A 2 27.96 -102.64 15.71
N ALA A 3 27.21 -101.53 15.64
CA ALA A 3 27.61 -100.13 15.64
C ALA A 3 28.31 -99.65 16.92
N LYS A 4 29.04 -98.54 16.84
CA LYS A 4 28.79 -97.36 17.69
C LYS A 4 29.46 -96.08 17.18
N THR A 5 28.62 -95.06 17.05
CA THR A 5 28.76 -93.60 16.91
C THR A 5 29.79 -92.96 17.84
N TRP A 6 30.35 -91.79 17.46
CA TRP A 6 30.62 -90.53 18.24
C TRP A 6 31.28 -89.54 17.23
N MET A 7 30.58 -88.64 16.52
CA MET A 7 30.00 -87.34 16.90
C MET A 7 31.00 -86.17 16.99
N GLY A 8 30.76 -85.13 16.19
CA GLY A 8 31.34 -83.78 16.29
C GLY A 8 32.09 -83.35 15.02
N VAL A 9 31.84 -82.24 14.33
CA VAL A 9 31.03 -81.05 14.60
C VAL A 9 30.59 -80.47 13.24
N ALA A 10 29.39 -79.90 13.22
CA ALA A 10 28.72 -79.33 12.07
C ALA A 10 29.49 -78.17 11.43
N LEU A 11 29.52 -78.15 10.09
CA LEU A 11 29.84 -76.96 9.32
C LEU A 11 28.75 -76.78 8.26
N VAL A 12 27.57 -76.35 8.72
CA VAL A 12 26.54 -75.82 7.82
C VAL A 12 26.97 -74.38 7.51
N LEU A 13 27.73 -74.24 6.43
CA LEU A 13 27.97 -72.95 5.79
C LEU A 13 26.64 -72.50 5.18
N ILE A 14 25.83 -71.77 5.97
CA ILE A 14 24.74 -70.99 5.43
C ILE A 14 25.39 -69.83 4.70
N ALA A 15 25.60 -69.98 3.39
CA ALA A 15 25.87 -68.87 2.51
C ALA A 15 24.61 -67.98 2.50
N PHE A 16 24.56 -67.02 3.43
CA PHE A 16 23.67 -65.88 3.31
C PHE A 16 24.13 -65.13 2.06
N ALA A 17 23.47 -65.38 0.93
CA ALA A 17 23.55 -64.47 -0.19
C ALA A 17 23.03 -63.12 0.32
N LEU A 18 23.93 -62.19 0.60
CA LEU A 18 23.58 -60.78 0.71
C LEU A 18 23.02 -60.38 -0.64
N ILE A 19 21.69 -60.45 -0.78
CA ILE A 19 21.01 -59.70 -1.81
C ILE A 19 21.09 -58.25 -1.31
N PRO A 20 21.85 -57.35 -1.96
CA PRO A 20 21.73 -55.95 -1.61
C PRO A 20 20.26 -55.57 -1.79
N ALA A 21 19.63 -55.06 -0.74
CA ALA A 21 18.32 -54.45 -0.88
C ALA A 21 18.49 -53.34 -1.92
N ILE A 22 17.93 -53.54 -3.11
CA ILE A 22 17.87 -52.48 -4.11
C ILE A 22 16.85 -51.48 -3.55
N SER A 23 17.34 -50.46 -2.83
CA SER A 23 16.54 -49.28 -2.59
C SER A 23 16.49 -48.52 -3.91
N PHE A 24 15.31 -48.41 -4.52
CA PHE A 24 15.11 -47.39 -5.53
C PHE A 24 15.27 -46.05 -4.78
N ALA A 25 16.27 -45.25 -5.18
CA ALA A 25 16.28 -43.86 -4.76
C ALA A 25 14.94 -43.27 -5.24
N ASP A 26 14.20 -42.66 -4.32
CA ASP A 26 13.02 -41.89 -4.70
C ASP A 26 13.52 -40.72 -5.57
N THR A 27 13.38 -40.85 -6.88
CA THR A 27 13.79 -39.83 -7.86
C THR A 27 12.67 -38.81 -8.06
N SER A 28 12.03 -38.39 -6.98
CA SER A 28 11.04 -37.30 -7.03
C SER A 28 11.72 -35.98 -6.70
N ASP A 29 11.41 -34.97 -7.51
CA ASP A 29 11.77 -33.58 -7.30
C ASP A 29 10.48 -32.77 -7.25
N THR A 30 10.38 -31.82 -6.33
CA THR A 30 9.14 -31.08 -6.06
C THR A 30 9.26 -29.64 -6.52
N VAL A 31 8.48 -29.29 -7.54
CA VAL A 31 8.29 -27.89 -7.94
C VAL A 31 7.12 -27.31 -7.15
N THR A 32 7.39 -26.27 -6.37
CA THR A 32 6.34 -25.48 -5.72
C THR A 32 5.94 -24.34 -6.65
N CYS A 33 4.67 -24.31 -7.05
CA CYS A 33 4.09 -23.19 -7.78
C CYS A 33 3.30 -22.30 -6.81
N SER A 34 3.51 -20.99 -6.86
CA SER A 34 2.71 -20.00 -6.13
C SER A 34 2.12 -18.97 -7.08
N ALA A 35 0.91 -18.50 -6.76
CA ALA A 35 0.26 -17.40 -7.44
C ALA A 35 -0.50 -16.56 -6.40
N ILE A 36 -0.43 -15.24 -6.53
CA ILE A 36 -1.21 -14.30 -5.72
C ILE A 36 -1.97 -13.37 -6.67
N PHE A 37 -3.19 -13.00 -6.28
CA PHE A 37 -3.96 -12.01 -7.02
C PHE A 37 -3.44 -10.60 -6.69
N THR A 38 -3.29 -9.75 -7.70
CA THR A 38 -2.88 -8.36 -7.51
C THR A 38 -4.06 -7.52 -7.02
N GLN A 39 -3.84 -6.76 -5.96
CA GLN A 39 -4.80 -5.82 -5.43
C GLN A 39 -4.14 -4.46 -5.20
N LEU A 40 -4.76 -3.41 -5.73
CA LEU A 40 -4.51 -2.04 -5.33
C LEU A 40 -5.59 -1.63 -4.32
N GLY A 41 -5.21 -0.80 -3.35
CA GLY A 41 -6.14 -0.25 -2.38
C GLY A 41 -5.52 0.92 -1.67
N ILE A 42 -6.29 1.98 -1.45
CA ILE A 42 -5.86 3.13 -0.67
C ILE A 42 -6.89 3.50 0.38
N THR A 43 -6.40 3.96 1.51
CA THR A 43 -7.19 4.57 2.57
C THR A 43 -6.49 5.83 3.05
N VAL A 44 -7.25 6.82 3.49
CA VAL A 44 -6.72 8.06 4.06
C VAL A 44 -7.30 8.27 5.44
N SER A 45 -6.46 8.70 6.39
CA SER A 45 -6.87 9.03 7.76
C SER A 45 -6.13 10.28 8.26
N PRO A 46 -6.81 11.22 8.93
CA PRO A 46 -8.27 11.28 9.10
C PRO A 46 -9.00 11.56 7.77
N ALA A 47 -10.30 11.23 7.70
CA ALA A 47 -11.11 11.45 6.49
C ALA A 47 -11.61 12.91 6.35
N THR A 48 -11.53 13.70 7.42
CA THR A 48 -12.01 15.08 7.45
C THR A 48 -11.02 15.98 8.19
N TYR A 49 -11.04 17.27 7.83
CA TYR A 49 -10.33 18.32 8.55
C TYR A 49 -11.15 19.60 8.50
N ASP A 50 -11.19 20.33 9.60
CA ASP A 50 -11.88 21.62 9.71
C ASP A 50 -10.83 22.74 9.76
N PHE A 51 -10.80 23.56 8.70
CA PHE A 51 -9.95 24.75 8.63
C PHE A 51 -10.46 25.90 9.52
N GLY A 52 -11.66 25.78 10.09
CA GLY A 52 -12.30 26.77 10.93
C GLY A 52 -12.75 28.01 10.17
N TYR A 53 -12.79 29.13 10.88
CA TYR A 53 -13.14 30.43 10.32
C TYR A 53 -11.90 31.14 9.80
N GLY A 54 -12.05 31.86 8.68
CA GLY A 54 -10.99 32.66 8.09
C GLY A 54 -11.48 34.02 7.64
N THR A 55 -10.52 34.93 7.48
CA THR A 55 -10.71 36.26 6.88
C THR A 55 -10.31 36.24 5.40
N ALA A 56 -10.61 37.32 4.68
CA ALA A 56 -10.30 37.47 3.26
C ALA A 56 -8.84 37.14 2.95
N SER A 57 -8.61 36.25 1.98
CA SER A 57 -7.28 35.79 1.53
C SER A 57 -6.41 35.14 2.60
N GLN A 58 -6.94 34.84 3.79
CA GLN A 58 -6.19 34.20 4.85
C GLN A 58 -5.73 32.80 4.41
N VAL A 59 -4.48 32.47 4.74
CA VAL A 59 -3.90 31.15 4.50
C VAL A 59 -3.88 30.38 5.81
N VAL A 60 -4.31 29.12 5.76
CA VAL A 60 -4.26 28.14 6.85
C VAL A 60 -3.78 26.81 6.30
N ASN A 61 -3.10 26.01 7.11
CA ASN A 61 -2.59 24.72 6.65
C ASN A 61 -2.49 23.73 7.81
N THR A 62 -2.54 22.44 7.48
CA THR A 62 -2.12 21.37 8.38
C THR A 62 -0.59 21.34 8.46
N THR A 63 -0.05 20.65 9.46
CA THR A 63 1.39 20.50 9.66
C THR A 63 1.75 19.07 10.03
N ASP A 64 3.03 18.74 9.85
CA ASP A 64 3.66 17.50 10.29
C ASP A 64 3.06 16.24 9.64
N GLY A 65 2.59 16.36 8.40
CA GLY A 65 2.04 15.22 7.65
C GLY A 65 0.72 14.73 8.24
N TYR A 66 -0.18 15.66 8.53
CA TYR A 66 -1.42 15.41 9.27
C TYR A 66 -2.27 14.27 8.69
N PHE A 67 -2.32 14.15 7.37
CA PHE A 67 -3.02 13.06 6.69
C PHE A 67 -2.06 11.91 6.41
N THR A 68 -2.47 10.71 6.80
CA THR A 68 -1.81 9.46 6.44
C THR A 68 -2.54 8.83 5.28
N VAL A 69 -1.83 8.54 4.20
CA VAL A 69 -2.30 7.67 3.12
C VAL A 69 -1.67 6.29 3.28
N ASN A 70 -2.46 5.24 3.16
CA ASN A 70 -1.98 3.86 3.31
C ASN A 70 -2.36 3.04 2.08
N ASN A 71 -1.37 2.39 1.46
CA ASN A 71 -1.62 1.43 0.39
C ASN A 71 -1.95 0.06 1.03
N THR A 72 -3.24 -0.24 1.09
CA THR A 72 -3.79 -1.48 1.64
C THR A 72 -3.75 -2.64 0.66
N GLY A 73 -3.33 -2.39 -0.59
CA GLY A 73 -3.09 -3.41 -1.59
C GLY A 73 -1.82 -4.21 -1.33
N ASN A 74 -1.52 -5.18 -2.21
CA ASN A 74 -0.32 -6.01 -2.14
C ASN A 74 0.72 -5.67 -3.23
N LYS A 75 0.46 -4.61 -4.01
CA LYS A 75 1.32 -4.10 -5.08
C LYS A 75 1.52 -2.59 -4.88
N ALA A 76 2.69 -2.10 -5.29
CA ALA A 76 2.95 -0.68 -5.35
C ALA A 76 1.99 0.02 -6.32
N GLY A 77 1.63 1.27 -6.03
CA GLY A 77 0.78 2.06 -6.91
C GLY A 77 1.15 3.54 -6.90
N GLU A 78 0.87 4.18 -8.03
CA GLU A 78 0.93 5.63 -8.16
C GLU A 78 -0.31 6.22 -7.50
N ILE A 79 -0.14 7.26 -6.69
CA ILE A 79 -1.22 7.96 -6.01
C ILE A 79 -1.28 9.39 -6.52
N THR A 80 -2.42 9.76 -7.12
CA THR A 80 -2.73 11.13 -7.50
C THR A 80 -3.65 11.78 -6.47
N ILE A 81 -3.56 13.10 -6.35
CA ILE A 81 -4.39 13.92 -5.48
C ILE A 81 -5.00 15.08 -6.28
N SER A 82 -6.30 15.32 -6.09
CA SER A 82 -7.00 16.50 -6.59
C SER A 82 -8.07 16.95 -5.62
N ALA A 83 -8.49 18.20 -5.73
CA ALA A 83 -9.52 18.81 -4.92
C ALA A 83 -10.54 19.53 -5.79
N SER A 84 -11.79 19.49 -5.36
CA SER A 84 -12.90 20.18 -6.00
C SER A 84 -13.56 21.18 -5.05
N GLY A 85 -14.00 22.29 -5.64
CA GLY A 85 -14.89 23.26 -5.01
C GLY A 85 -16.33 22.76 -4.90
N ASN A 86 -17.21 23.67 -4.51
CA ASN A 86 -18.65 23.46 -4.50
C ASN A 86 -19.36 24.63 -5.22
N ASP A 87 -20.69 24.60 -5.27
CA ASP A 87 -21.49 25.59 -6.00
C ASP A 87 -21.27 27.05 -5.53
N ASN A 88 -20.91 27.25 -4.26
CA ASN A 88 -20.67 28.58 -3.72
C ASN A 88 -19.22 29.01 -3.89
N TRP A 89 -18.27 28.16 -3.47
CA TRP A 89 -16.84 28.47 -3.51
C TRP A 89 -16.11 27.50 -4.44
N GLN A 90 -15.59 28.05 -5.54
CA GLN A 90 -14.78 27.31 -6.51
C GLN A 90 -13.31 27.28 -6.08
N LEU A 91 -12.53 26.32 -6.61
CA LEU A 91 -11.07 26.29 -6.43
C LEU A 91 -10.37 26.88 -7.64
N GLY A 92 -9.49 27.86 -7.41
CA GLY A 92 -8.68 28.51 -8.43
C GLY A 92 -7.19 28.53 -8.10
N THR A 93 -6.42 29.20 -8.94
CA THR A 93 -4.97 29.39 -8.76
C THR A 93 -4.63 30.52 -7.78
N THR A 94 -5.56 31.47 -7.61
CA THR A 94 -5.44 32.66 -6.76
C THR A 94 -6.77 32.91 -6.04
N PRO A 95 -6.77 33.48 -4.83
CA PRO A 95 -8.02 33.82 -4.17
C PRO A 95 -8.74 34.96 -4.90
N ASP A 96 -10.04 34.79 -5.16
CA ASP A 96 -10.93 35.81 -5.76
C ASP A 96 -12.30 35.77 -5.07
N ASN A 97 -13.27 36.55 -5.54
CA ASN A 97 -14.64 36.50 -5.05
C ASN A 97 -15.23 35.09 -5.20
N ASN A 98 -15.59 34.47 -4.09
CA ASN A 98 -16.10 33.09 -4.04
C ASN A 98 -15.12 32.06 -4.69
N GLN A 99 -13.82 32.36 -4.71
CA GLN A 99 -12.79 31.46 -5.21
C GLN A 99 -11.70 31.28 -4.16
N ALA A 100 -11.57 30.06 -3.65
CA ALA A 100 -10.53 29.66 -2.72
C ALA A 100 -9.35 29.01 -3.46
N VAL A 101 -8.24 28.77 -2.75
CA VAL A 101 -7.10 28.00 -3.26
C VAL A 101 -6.84 26.82 -2.34
N MET A 102 -6.61 25.65 -2.90
CA MET A 102 -6.20 24.46 -2.13
C MET A 102 -4.91 23.88 -2.70
N LYS A 103 -3.97 23.57 -1.81
CA LYS A 103 -2.67 22.99 -2.14
C LYS A 103 -2.38 21.79 -1.25
N ALA A 104 -1.52 20.90 -1.73
CA ALA A 104 -0.95 19.80 -0.95
C ALA A 104 0.57 19.86 -0.90
N LYS A 105 1.15 19.24 0.12
CA LYS A 105 2.59 19.01 0.26
C LYS A 105 2.82 17.66 0.95
N GLY A 106 3.87 16.93 0.59
CA GLY A 106 4.18 15.61 1.12
C GLY A 106 4.31 14.56 0.02
N GLY A 107 4.77 13.36 0.40
CA GLY A 107 5.23 12.37 -0.58
C GLY A 107 6.29 12.96 -1.51
N ASP A 108 6.02 12.93 -2.81
CA ASP A 108 6.90 13.47 -3.84
C ASP A 108 6.67 14.97 -4.10
N LEU A 109 5.61 15.57 -3.54
CA LEU A 109 5.35 17.00 -3.59
C LEU A 109 6.24 17.72 -2.55
N THR A 110 7.42 18.18 -2.98
CA THR A 110 8.40 18.86 -2.11
C THR A 110 7.96 20.25 -1.65
N ASP A 111 7.08 20.89 -2.42
CA ASP A 111 6.52 22.23 -2.17
C ASP A 111 4.99 22.22 -2.21
N TRP A 112 4.39 23.29 -1.69
CA TRP A 112 2.94 23.50 -1.74
C TRP A 112 2.45 23.59 -3.19
N THR A 113 1.88 22.49 -3.66
CA THR A 113 1.48 22.29 -5.05
C THR A 113 -0.03 22.47 -5.17
N LEU A 114 -0.47 23.20 -6.18
CA LEU A 114 -1.89 23.40 -6.45
C LEU A 114 -2.55 22.07 -6.83
N ILE A 115 -3.71 21.78 -6.22
CA ILE A 115 -4.44 20.53 -6.44
C ILE A 115 -5.86 20.77 -6.97
N ASN A 116 -6.12 21.88 -7.65
CA ASN A 116 -7.41 22.08 -8.36
C ASN A 116 -7.51 21.25 -9.66
N SER A 117 -6.52 20.39 -9.91
CA SER A 117 -6.45 19.34 -10.92
C SER A 117 -5.51 18.25 -10.37
N ASP A 118 -5.41 17.11 -11.07
CA ASP A 118 -4.60 15.98 -10.62
C ASP A 118 -3.11 16.34 -10.50
N ALA A 119 -2.53 16.02 -9.34
CA ALA A 119 -1.10 16.07 -9.09
C ALA A 119 -0.63 14.70 -8.56
N THR A 120 0.56 14.26 -8.94
CA THR A 120 1.16 13.03 -8.42
C THR A 120 1.65 13.27 -7.00
N LEU A 121 1.02 12.62 -6.01
CA LEU A 121 1.42 12.69 -4.60
C LEU A 121 2.52 11.67 -4.30
N TYR A 122 2.41 10.47 -4.86
CA TYR A 122 3.42 9.42 -4.82
C TYR A 122 3.51 8.77 -6.21
N SER A 123 4.67 8.79 -6.85
CA SER A 123 4.92 8.06 -8.11
C SER A 123 4.94 6.55 -7.87
N SER A 124 5.24 6.13 -6.63
CA SER A 124 5.12 4.75 -6.18
C SER A 124 5.03 4.73 -4.65
N LEU A 125 3.91 4.25 -4.11
CA LEU A 125 3.81 3.85 -2.72
C LEU A 125 3.70 2.33 -2.65
N ASP A 126 4.67 1.69 -2.00
CA ASP A 126 4.72 0.23 -1.87
C ASP A 126 3.44 -0.34 -1.28
N GLY A 127 3.12 -1.59 -1.61
CA GLY A 127 1.98 -2.29 -1.04
C GLY A 127 2.20 -2.73 0.41
N ASN A 128 1.34 -3.62 0.88
CA ASN A 128 1.40 -4.30 2.17
C ASN A 128 1.31 -3.35 3.38
N ASN A 129 0.40 -2.37 3.30
CA ASN A 129 0.17 -1.35 4.33
C ASN A 129 1.37 -0.42 4.55
N THR A 130 2.09 -0.09 3.48
CA THR A 130 3.04 1.01 3.53
C THR A 130 2.28 2.33 3.54
N SER A 131 2.67 3.20 4.47
CA SER A 131 2.05 4.51 4.66
C SER A 131 2.94 5.65 4.19
N GLY A 132 2.30 6.68 3.67
CA GLY A 132 2.88 7.99 3.41
C GLY A 132 2.09 9.08 4.14
N HIS A 133 2.63 10.30 4.17
CA HIS A 133 2.01 11.45 4.80
C HIS A 133 1.93 12.65 3.86
N PHE A 134 0.90 13.47 4.04
CA PHE A 134 0.77 14.75 3.35
C PHE A 134 0.00 15.76 4.20
N ASP A 135 0.15 17.02 3.83
CA ASP A 135 -0.53 18.16 4.42
C ASP A 135 -1.35 18.90 3.37
N LEU A 136 -2.37 19.63 3.83
CA LEU A 136 -3.21 20.50 3.02
C LEU A 136 -3.04 21.95 3.46
N LEU A 137 -3.03 22.85 2.48
CA LEU A 137 -3.13 24.29 2.66
C LEU A 137 -4.39 24.79 1.99
N PHE A 138 -5.12 25.64 2.69
CA PHE A 138 -6.30 26.31 2.20
C PHE A 138 -6.10 27.83 2.30
N GLN A 139 -6.46 28.53 1.24
CA GLN A 139 -6.54 29.98 1.22
C GLN A 139 -7.99 30.39 0.99
N PHE A 140 -8.53 31.15 1.94
CA PHE A 140 -9.89 31.67 1.86
C PHE A 140 -10.06 32.61 0.65
N PRO A 141 -11.29 32.73 0.11
CA PRO A 141 -11.60 33.72 -0.93
C PRO A 141 -11.18 35.13 -0.53
N SER A 142 -10.85 35.97 -1.51
CA SER A 142 -10.53 37.39 -1.24
C SER A 142 -11.78 38.19 -0.88
N SER A 143 -12.95 37.73 -1.33
CA SER A 143 -14.26 38.19 -0.89
C SER A 143 -15.31 37.08 -1.04
N THR A 144 -16.44 37.21 -0.35
CA THR A 144 -17.57 36.30 -0.47
C THR A 144 -18.85 37.03 -0.06
N ASN A 145 -19.98 36.61 -0.62
CA ASN A 145 -21.31 36.93 -0.12
C ASN A 145 -22.00 35.72 0.55
N VAL A 146 -21.30 34.60 0.64
CA VAL A 146 -21.74 33.35 1.27
C VAL A 146 -20.93 33.12 2.56
N TYR A 147 -21.64 33.03 3.68
CA TYR A 147 -21.06 32.90 5.03
C TYR A 147 -21.48 31.62 5.76
N THR A 148 -22.15 30.70 5.07
CA THR A 148 -22.39 29.35 5.57
C THR A 148 -21.13 28.49 5.44
N THR A 149 -21.06 27.39 6.19
CA THR A 149 -19.97 26.41 6.06
C THR A 149 -19.90 25.87 4.64
N GLN A 150 -18.69 25.85 4.09
CA GLN A 150 -18.41 25.30 2.76
C GLN A 150 -17.67 23.97 2.91
N HIS A 151 -18.04 22.99 2.10
CA HIS A 151 -17.39 21.68 2.07
C HIS A 151 -16.66 21.51 0.74
N PHE A 152 -15.42 21.03 0.83
CA PHE A 152 -14.56 20.73 -0.31
C PHE A 152 -14.26 19.24 -0.30
N THR A 153 -14.04 18.64 -1.46
CA THR A 153 -13.68 17.23 -1.56
C THR A 153 -12.27 17.12 -2.07
N VAL A 154 -11.41 16.43 -1.30
CA VAL A 154 -10.09 16.00 -1.75
C VAL A 154 -10.19 14.53 -2.11
N THR A 155 -9.82 14.20 -3.34
CA THR A 155 -9.85 12.84 -3.88
C THR A 155 -8.43 12.35 -4.06
N LEU A 156 -8.15 11.15 -3.54
CA LEU A 156 -6.94 10.41 -3.89
C LEU A 156 -7.36 9.23 -4.75
N THR A 157 -6.59 8.97 -5.80
CA THR A 157 -6.77 7.82 -6.69
C THR A 157 -5.49 7.01 -6.71
N ILE A 158 -5.60 5.69 -6.73
CA ILE A 158 -4.46 4.79 -6.93
C ILE A 158 -4.56 4.10 -8.29
N ALA A 159 -3.44 4.05 -9.00
CA ALA A 159 -3.26 3.29 -10.23
C ALA A 159 -2.01 2.40 -10.12
N GLU A 160 -1.82 1.49 -11.07
CA GLU A 160 -0.57 0.75 -11.14
C GLU A 160 0.58 1.72 -11.46
N ALA A 161 1.64 1.68 -10.64
CA ALA A 161 2.88 2.41 -10.87
C ALA A 161 3.73 1.75 -11.98
#